data_AF-A0A7C6FE03-F1
#
_entry.id   AF-A0A7C6FE03-F1
#
_cell.length_a   1.000
_cell.length_b   1.000
_cell.length_c   1.000
_cell.angle_alpha   90.00
_cell.angle_beta   90.00
_cell.angle_gamma   90.00
#
_symmetry.space_group_name_H-M   'P 1'
#
loop_
_entity.id
_entity.type
_entity.pdbx_description
1 polymer ?
#
loop_
_entity_poly.entity_id
_entity_poly.type
_entity_poly.pdbx_seq_one_letter_code
_entity_poly.pdbx_strand_id
1 'polypeptide(L)'
;MCGTGAGGIALINGQKEIKASEHMLSINKDKRYFNEIRVGGESCNSDHCPFVMKGVPAFFIFTFGCEYNEYHSIYDNGKGLSFTKHLDLCNILKDFISTYNIKHVSRE
;
A
#
# COMPACT_ATOMS: atom_id res chain seq x y z
N MET A 1 5.16 -2.43 6.75
CA MET A 1 5.22 -1.55 7.93
C MET A 1 4.35 -0.34 7.67
N CYS A 2 3.51 0.05 8.62
CA CYS A 2 2.63 1.21 8.50
C CYS A 2 2.93 2.19 9.64
N GLY A 3 3.29 3.41 9.28
CA GLY A 3 3.46 4.56 10.16
C GLY A 3 2.46 5.65 9.79
N THR A 4 2.85 6.93 9.85
CA THR A 4 1.88 8.02 9.64
C THR A 4 1.43 8.20 8.19
N GLY A 5 2.28 7.82 7.23
CA GLY A 5 2.02 7.90 5.78
C GLY A 5 1.98 9.30 5.18
N ALA A 6 2.43 10.33 5.91
CA ALA A 6 2.41 11.72 5.44
C ALA A 6 3.14 11.95 4.10
N GLY A 7 4.16 11.15 3.80
CA GLY A 7 4.86 11.18 2.51
C GLY A 7 4.10 10.44 1.40
N GLY A 8 3.57 9.26 1.70
CA GLY A 8 2.91 8.41 0.71
C GLY A 8 2.94 6.93 1.06
N ILE A 9 2.72 6.10 0.03
CA ILE A 9 2.87 4.65 0.08
C ILE A 9 3.84 4.15 -1.01
N ALA A 10 4.46 3.01 -0.78
CA ALA A 10 5.27 2.29 -1.76
C ALA A 10 4.68 0.90 -2.03
N LEU A 11 4.72 0.47 -3.29
CA LEU A 11 4.28 -0.83 -3.78
C LEU A 11 5.51 -1.64 -4.24
N ILE A 12 6.02 -2.54 -3.40
CA ILE A 12 7.14 -3.43 -3.73
C ILE A 12 6.62 -4.62 -4.55
N ASN A 13 7.36 -5.01 -5.59
CA ASN A 13 6.90 -5.89 -6.68
C ASN A 13 5.86 -5.23 -7.62
N GLY A 14 5.58 -3.93 -7.46
CA GLY A 14 4.58 -3.23 -8.27
C GLY A 14 4.89 -3.16 -9.77
N GLN A 15 6.18 -3.12 -10.14
CA GLN A 15 6.60 -3.13 -11.55
C GLN A 15 6.28 -4.46 -12.27
N LYS A 16 6.14 -5.57 -11.54
CA LYS A 16 5.64 -6.84 -12.10
C LYS A 16 4.12 -6.94 -12.05
N GLU A 17 3.51 -6.40 -11.00
CA GLU A 17 2.06 -6.36 -10.83
C GLU A 17 1.43 -5.13 -11.53
N ILE A 18 1.67 -4.98 -12.84
CA ILE A 18 1.33 -3.77 -13.61
C ILE A 18 -0.15 -3.41 -13.48
N LYS A 19 -1.04 -4.37 -13.73
CA LYS A 19 -2.50 -4.13 -13.67
C LYS A 19 -2.95 -3.65 -12.29
N ALA A 20 -2.39 -4.22 -11.22
CA ALA A 20 -2.73 -3.80 -9.87
C ALA A 20 -2.15 -2.42 -9.52
N SER A 21 -0.91 -2.15 -9.92
CA SER A 21 -0.26 -0.87 -9.71
C SER A 21 -0.97 0.27 -10.44
N GLU A 22 -1.34 0.07 -11.71
CA GLU A 22 -2.11 1.04 -12.49
C GLU A 22 -3.48 1.31 -11.87
N HIS A 23 -4.16 0.26 -11.38
CA HIS A 23 -5.44 0.40 -10.69
C HIS A 23 -5.31 1.23 -9.40
N MET A 24 -4.28 0.95 -8.59
CA MET A 24 -3.98 1.72 -7.38
C MET A 24 -3.68 3.20 -7.69
N LEU A 25 -2.90 3.47 -8.75
CA LEU A 25 -2.60 4.82 -9.21
C LEU A 25 -3.86 5.55 -9.68
N SER A 26 -4.76 4.86 -10.39
CA SER A 26 -6.04 5.43 -10.82
C SER A 26 -6.91 5.84 -9.64
N ILE A 27 -7.08 4.96 -8.65
CA ILE A 27 -7.84 5.29 -7.43
C ILE A 27 -7.25 6.53 -6.76
N ASN A 28 -5.93 6.61 -6.62
CA ASN A 28 -5.28 7.74 -5.98
C ASN A 28 -5.36 9.03 -6.81
N LYS A 29 -5.34 8.94 -8.14
CA LYS A 29 -5.55 10.10 -9.03
C LYS A 29 -6.94 10.72 -8.81
N ASP A 30 -7.95 9.87 -8.63
CA ASP A 30 -9.34 10.31 -8.47
C ASP A 30 -9.63 10.80 -7.05
N LYS A 31 -9.18 10.06 -6.04
CA LYS A 31 -9.51 10.29 -4.61
C LYS A 31 -8.47 11.11 -3.84
N ARG A 32 -7.23 11.16 -4.34
CA ARG A 32 -6.10 11.89 -3.75
C ARG A 32 -5.80 11.53 -2.29
N TYR A 33 -5.85 10.24 -1.97
CA TYR A 33 -5.56 9.72 -0.62
C TYR A 33 -4.11 10.02 -0.20
N PHE A 34 -3.14 9.83 -1.10
CA PHE A 34 -1.71 10.04 -0.86
C PHE A 34 -1.10 11.03 -1.84
N ASN A 35 -0.11 11.79 -1.36
CA ASN A 35 0.66 12.72 -2.19
C ASN A 35 1.52 11.99 -3.22
N GLU A 36 2.03 10.81 -2.87
CA GLU A 36 2.92 10.02 -3.70
C GLU A 36 2.60 8.52 -3.54
N ILE A 37 2.63 7.79 -4.67
CA ILE A 37 2.66 6.34 -4.70
C ILE A 37 3.92 5.92 -5.47
N ARG A 38 4.86 5.27 -4.78
CA ARG A 38 6.08 4.76 -5.39
C ARG A 38 5.87 3.33 -5.88
N VAL A 39 6.10 3.09 -7.17
CA VAL A 39 6.02 1.75 -7.76
C VAL A 39 7.43 1.16 -7.83
N GLY A 40 7.73 0.26 -6.89
CA GLY A 40 9.02 -0.40 -6.77
C GLY A 40 9.13 -1.66 -7.62
N GLY A 41 10.38 -2.03 -7.93
CA GLY A 41 10.71 -3.34 -8.49
C GLY A 41 10.56 -4.45 -7.45
N GLU A 42 11.00 -5.66 -7.85
CA GLU A 42 11.06 -6.81 -6.97
C GLU A 42 12.05 -6.59 -5.82
N SER A 43 11.65 -6.96 -4.61
CA SER A 43 12.55 -7.06 -3.47
C SER A 43 11.99 -8.07 -2.46
N CYS A 44 12.83 -8.98 -1.98
CA CYS A 44 12.43 -9.96 -0.97
C CYS A 44 12.56 -9.37 0.45
N ASN A 45 11.81 -8.31 0.74
CA ASN A 45 11.91 -7.53 1.97
C ASN A 45 10.67 -7.62 2.89
N SER A 46 9.73 -8.51 2.58
CA SER A 46 8.55 -8.79 3.40
C SER A 46 7.89 -10.12 2.98
N ASP A 47 6.81 -10.49 3.66
CA ASP A 47 6.15 -11.80 3.59
C ASP A 47 5.57 -12.15 2.21
N HIS A 48 5.40 -11.17 1.31
CA HIS A 48 4.96 -11.41 -0.06
C HIS A 48 5.93 -12.30 -0.85
N CYS A 49 7.22 -12.31 -0.51
CA CYS A 49 8.26 -12.90 -1.35
C CYS A 49 8.09 -14.42 -1.60
N PRO A 50 7.85 -15.29 -0.59
CA PRO A 50 7.57 -16.70 -0.82
C PRO A 50 6.36 -16.99 -1.71
N PHE A 51 5.37 -16.08 -1.74
CA PHE A 51 4.19 -16.19 -2.60
C PHE A 51 4.55 -15.85 -4.04
N VAL A 52 5.24 -14.72 -4.26
CA VAL A 52 5.71 -14.30 -5.59
C VAL A 52 6.63 -15.35 -6.21
N MET A 53 7.55 -15.94 -5.43
CA MET A 53 8.44 -17.01 -5.91
C MET A 53 7.69 -18.27 -6.37
N LYS A 54 6.47 -18.50 -5.86
CA LYS A 54 5.60 -19.62 -6.26
C LYS A 54 4.59 -19.22 -7.35
N GLY A 55 4.73 -18.03 -7.92
CA GLY A 55 3.83 -17.53 -8.97
C GLY A 55 2.49 -17.01 -8.48
N VAL A 56 2.31 -16.81 -7.17
CA VAL A 56 1.11 -16.16 -6.61
C VAL A 56 1.27 -14.64 -6.76
N PRO A 57 0.36 -13.94 -7.47
CA PRO A 57 0.43 -12.50 -7.63
C PRO A 57 0.33 -11.78 -6.28
N ALA A 58 1.30 -10.91 -5.99
CA ALA A 58 1.35 -10.16 -4.74
C ALA A 58 2.29 -8.95 -4.83
N PHE A 59 1.94 -7.86 -4.15
CA PHE A 59 2.86 -6.74 -3.91
C PHE A 59 2.77 -6.34 -2.44
N PHE A 60 3.88 -5.87 -1.88
CA PHE A 60 3.96 -5.42 -0.49
C PHE A 60 3.80 -3.90 -0.41
N ILE A 61 2.90 -3.45 0.46
CA ILE A 61 2.61 -2.04 0.68
C ILE A 61 3.19 -1.59 2.02
N PHE A 62 3.89 -0.45 2.02
CA PHE A 62 4.24 0.25 3.25
C PHE A 62 4.07 1.76 3.08
N THR A 63 3.81 2.45 4.18
CA THR A 63 3.73 3.91 4.21
C THR A 63 5.11 4.51 4.48
N PHE A 64 5.36 5.72 3.97
CA PHE A 64 6.55 6.50 4.34
C PHE A 64 6.18 7.95 4.69
N GLY A 65 7.07 8.63 5.39
CA GLY A 65 6.91 10.00 5.87
C GLY A 65 7.99 10.31 6.90
N CYS A 66 8.06 11.56 7.38
CA CYS A 66 9.06 11.99 8.36
C CYS A 66 8.50 12.25 9.77
N GLU A 67 7.17 12.19 9.96
CA GLU A 67 6.51 12.53 11.22
C GLU A 67 6.79 11.52 12.35
N TYR A 68 7.02 10.26 12.00
CA TYR A 68 7.33 9.19 12.94
C TYR A 68 8.19 8.13 12.25
N ASN A 69 9.45 8.03 12.66
CA ASN A 69 10.46 7.17 12.00
C ASN A 69 10.95 6.03 12.91
N GLU A 70 10.24 5.77 14.00
CA GLU A 70 10.59 4.66 14.89
C GLU A 70 10.28 3.34 14.20
N TYR A 71 11.33 2.64 13.77
CA TYR A 71 11.28 1.32 13.16
C TYR A 71 12.43 0.48 13.71
N HIS A 72 12.14 -0.73 14.19
CA HIS A 72 13.11 -1.56 14.93
C HIS A 72 13.76 -0.80 16.10
N SER A 73 12.99 0.08 16.73
CA SER A 73 13.40 0.96 17.82
C SER A 73 12.55 0.68 19.05
N ILE A 74 13.15 0.80 20.24
CA ILE A 74 12.41 0.71 21.52
C ILE A 74 11.43 1.87 21.72
N TYR A 75 11.55 2.92 20.91
CA TYR A 75 10.65 4.07 20.94
C TYR A 75 9.43 3.91 20.03
N ASP A 76 9.32 2.80 19.29
CA ASP A 76 8.08 2.39 18.60
C ASP A 76 7.05 1.89 19.63
N ASN A 77 6.58 2.83 20.44
CA ASN A 77 5.69 2.61 21.59
C ASN A 77 4.40 3.44 21.48
N GLY A 78 4.14 4.02 20.31
CA GLY A 78 2.97 4.85 20.01
C GLY A 78 3.03 6.27 20.59
N LYS A 79 3.97 6.60 21.47
CA LYS A 79 4.12 7.98 21.97
C LYS A 79 4.60 8.89 20.83
N GLY A 80 3.79 9.88 20.49
CA GLY A 80 4.08 10.80 19.38
C GLY A 80 3.69 10.27 18.00
N LEU A 81 3.06 9.09 17.92
CA LEU A 81 2.50 8.59 16.67
C LEU A 81 1.26 9.41 16.27
N SER A 82 1.28 9.96 15.06
CA SER A 82 0.13 10.60 14.43
C SER A 82 -0.59 9.63 13.48
N PHE A 83 -1.92 9.75 13.40
CA PHE A 83 -2.74 8.99 12.45
C PHE A 83 -2.98 9.72 11.11
N THR A 84 -2.06 10.60 10.72
CA THR A 84 -2.17 11.54 9.58
C THR A 84 -2.83 10.95 8.33
N LYS A 85 -2.36 9.80 7.85
CA LYS A 85 -2.91 9.10 6.67
C LYS A 85 -3.51 7.73 6.98
N HIS A 86 -3.85 7.46 8.24
CA HIS A 86 -4.40 6.17 8.63
C HIS A 86 -5.72 5.87 7.92
N LEU A 87 -6.67 6.81 7.94
CA LEU A 87 -7.96 6.64 7.26
C LEU A 87 -7.81 6.58 5.74
N ASP A 88 -6.89 7.37 5.18
CA ASP A 88 -6.59 7.36 3.75
C ASP A 88 -6.01 6.01 3.31
N LEU A 89 -5.14 5.39 4.11
CA LEU A 89 -4.66 4.03 3.88
C LEU A 89 -5.80 3.02 3.91
N CYS A 90 -6.69 3.10 4.90
CA CYS A 90 -7.85 2.21 4.96
C CYS A 90 -8.78 2.38 3.76
N ASN A 91 -9.01 3.62 3.33
CA ASN A 91 -9.95 3.94 2.25
C ASN A 91 -9.39 3.53 0.88
N ILE A 92 -8.11 3.76 0.60
CA ILE A 92 -7.53 3.31 -0.68
C ILE A 92 -7.54 1.78 -0.79
N LEU A 93 -7.31 1.06 0.31
CA LEU A 93 -7.38 -0.41 0.32
C LEU A 93 -8.81 -0.91 0.10
N LYS A 94 -9.81 -0.27 0.73
CA LYS A 94 -11.24 -0.58 0.49
C LYS A 94 -11.62 -0.33 -0.96
N ASP A 95 -11.25 0.82 -1.51
CA ASP A 95 -11.51 1.16 -2.90
C ASP A 95 -10.84 0.14 -3.83
N PHE A 96 -9.57 -0.20 -3.58
CA PHE A 96 -8.84 -1.22 -4.34
C PHE A 96 -9.58 -2.56 -4.31
N ILE A 97 -9.88 -3.11 -3.13
CA ILE A 97 -10.57 -4.41 -2.98
C ILE A 97 -11.95 -4.39 -3.65
N SER A 98 -12.70 -3.29 -3.50
CA SER A 98 -14.06 -3.16 -4.03
C SER A 98 -14.14 -2.95 -5.54
N THR A 99 -13.03 -2.62 -6.21
CA THR A 99 -13.04 -2.32 -7.65
C THR A 99 -12.06 -3.17 -8.45
N TYR A 100 -11.08 -3.79 -7.80
CA TYR A 100 -10.10 -4.62 -8.47
C TYR A 100 -10.70 -5.97 -8.88
N ASN A 101 -10.77 -6.21 -10.18
CA ASN A 101 -11.26 -7.46 -10.79
C ASN A 101 -12.69 -7.87 -10.40
N ILE A 102 -13.56 -6.95 -9.99
CA ILE A 102 -15.00 -7.25 -9.95
C ILE A 102 -15.49 -7.41 -11.39
N LYS A 103 -15.63 -8.66 -11.84
CA LYS A 103 -16.66 -9.01 -12.83
C LYS A 103 -17.98 -8.65 -12.15
N HIS A 104 -18.82 -7.84 -12.78
CA HIS A 104 -20.19 -7.65 -12.30
C HIS A 104 -20.82 -9.03 -12.09
N VAL A 105 -20.85 -9.52 -10.85
CA VAL A 105 -21.78 -10.57 -10.48
C VAL A 105 -23.09 -9.82 -10.40
N SER A 106 -23.85 -9.86 -11.48
CA SER A 106 -25.26 -9.51 -11.47
C SER A 106 -25.88 -10.24 -10.29
N ARG A 107 -26.26 -9.47 -9.26
CA ARG A 107 -27.15 -9.99 -8.23
C ARG A 107 -28.49 -10.23 -8.93
N GLU A 108 -28.79 -11.50 -9.19
CA GLU A 108 -30.17 -11.95 -9.39
C GLU A 108 -31.00 -11.68 -8.13
#